data_AF-A0A5M3Q0Q4-F1
#
_entry.id   AF-A0A5M3Q0Q4-F1
#
_cell.length_a   1.000
_cell.length_b   1.000
_cell.length_c   1.000
_cell.angle_alpha   90.00
_cell.angle_beta   90.00
_cell.angle_gamma   90.00
#
_symmetry.space_group_name_H-M   'P 1'
#
loop_
_entity.id
_entity.type
_entity.pdbx_description
1 polymer ?
#
loop_
_entity_poly.entity_id
_entity_poly.type
_entity_poly.pdbx_seq_one_letter_code
_entity_poly.pdbx_strand_id
1 'polypeptide(L)'
;MFINIPECEHAGLDPKKVERIAKGLSRYLREAESLGIELFGGSGTGSLRFDDGHGRKLVLGYVEGHVDGGDGSTSTLDGGLERGE
;
A
#
# COMPACT_ATOMS: atom_id res chain seq x y z
N MET A 1 -11.83 -5.93 5.98
CA MET A 1 -10.49 -6.13 5.39
C MET A 1 -10.37 -7.60 5.07
N PHE A 2 -9.99 -7.92 3.84
CA PHE A 2 -9.80 -9.28 3.37
C PHE A 2 -8.30 -9.58 3.38
N ILE A 3 -7.90 -10.79 3.79
CA ILE A 3 -6.52 -11.28 3.71
C ILE A 3 -6.55 -12.55 2.89
N ASN A 4 -5.70 -12.60 1.86
CA ASN A 4 -5.65 -13.75 0.97
C ASN A 4 -4.80 -14.87 1.59
N ILE A 5 -5.47 -15.80 2.29
CA ILE A 5 -4.81 -16.85 3.08
C ILE A 5 -3.96 -17.77 2.21
N PRO A 6 -4.45 -18.31 1.07
CA PRO A 6 -3.65 -19.20 0.23
C PRO A 6 -2.33 -18.57 -0.25
N GLU A 7 -2.33 -17.29 -0.57
CA GLU A 7 -1.17 -16.53 -1.05
C GLU A 7 -0.19 -16.28 0.10
N CYS A 8 -0.70 -16.00 1.30
CA CYS A 8 0.13 -15.93 2.51
C CYS A 8 0.83 -17.28 2.77
N GLU A 9 0.08 -18.38 2.70
CA GLU A 9 0.61 -19.73 2.89
C GLU A 9 1.64 -20.09 1.82
N HIS A 10 1.34 -19.79 0.55
CA HIS A 10 2.25 -20.00 -0.57
C HIS A 10 3.57 -19.21 -0.41
N ALA A 11 3.48 -17.98 0.09
CA ALA A 11 4.64 -17.13 0.37
C ALA A 11 5.38 -17.50 1.68
N GLY A 12 4.90 -18.47 2.46
CA GLY A 12 5.47 -18.83 3.75
C GLY A 12 5.28 -17.77 4.85
N LEU A 13 4.26 -16.94 4.73
CA LEU A 13 3.94 -15.85 5.66
C LEU A 13 2.76 -16.22 6.57
N ASP A 14 2.83 -15.80 7.84
CA ASP A 14 1.72 -15.94 8.78
C ASP A 14 0.60 -14.94 8.43
N PRO A 15 -0.61 -15.40 8.06
CA PRO A 15 -1.72 -14.53 7.71
C PRO A 15 -2.07 -13.50 8.80
N LYS A 16 -1.89 -13.86 10.08
CA LYS A 16 -2.17 -12.93 11.20
C LYS A 16 -1.16 -11.79 11.26
N LYS A 17 0.10 -12.05 10.89
CA LYS A 17 1.11 -10.98 10.81
C LYS A 17 0.79 -10.03 9.66
N VAL A 18 0.42 -10.56 8.49
CA VAL A 18 0.01 -9.77 7.33
C VAL A 18 -1.23 -8.92 7.67
N GLU A 19 -2.23 -9.51 8.33
CA GLU A 19 -3.42 -8.81 8.78
C GLU A 19 -3.09 -7.64 9.72
N ARG A 20 -2.22 -7.88 10.71
CA ARG A 20 -1.81 -6.84 11.67
C ARG A 20 -1.11 -5.67 10.97
N ILE A 21 -0.24 -5.95 10.00
CA ILE A 21 0.44 -4.93 9.19
C ILE A 21 -0.59 -4.13 8.39
N ALA A 22 -1.47 -4.81 7.64
CA ALA A 22 -2.49 -4.17 6.82
C ALA A 22 -3.45 -3.28 7.65
N LYS A 23 -3.85 -3.73 8.85
CA LYS A 23 -4.65 -2.94 9.80
C LYS A 23 -3.91 -1.69 10.26
N GLY A 24 -2.63 -1.81 10.62
CA GLY A 24 -1.82 -0.68 11.07
C GLY A 24 -1.68 0.39 9.99
N LEU A 25 -1.33 -0.03 8.77
CA LEU A 25 -1.22 0.87 7.61
C LEU A 25 -2.57 1.52 7.28
N SER A 26 -3.66 0.74 7.24
CA SER A 26 -5.01 1.27 6.97
C SER A 26 -5.43 2.34 7.97
N ARG A 27 -5.05 2.20 9.25
CA ARG A 27 -5.35 3.20 10.28
C ARG A 27 -4.67 4.53 9.96
N TYR A 28 -3.37 4.51 9.69
CA TYR A 28 -2.61 5.74 9.40
C TYR A 28 -3.01 6.36 8.06
N LEU A 29 -3.34 5.56 7.05
CA LEU A 29 -3.81 6.07 5.77
C LEU A 29 -5.17 6.78 5.89
N ARG A 30 -6.09 6.27 6.72
CA ARG A 30 -7.37 6.97 7.00
C ARG A 30 -7.17 8.26 7.78
N GLU A 31 -6.21 8.28 8.70
CA GLU A 31 -5.84 9.50 9.42
C GLU A 31 -5.26 10.55 8.45
N ALA A 32 -4.35 10.14 7.57
CA ALA A 32 -3.81 11.00 6.51
C ALA A 32 -4.90 11.52 5.57
N GLU A 33 -5.81 10.64 5.12
CA GLU A 33 -6.95 11.01 4.26
C GLU A 33 -7.82 12.09 4.93
N SER A 34 -8.07 11.99 6.24
CA SER A 34 -8.84 13.00 6.98
C SER A 34 -8.18 14.39 7.02
N LEU A 35 -6.89 14.46 6.73
CA LEU A 35 -6.10 15.69 6.61
C LEU A 35 -5.88 16.12 5.14
N GLY A 36 -6.45 15.39 4.17
CA GLY A 36 -6.21 15.62 2.75
C GLY A 36 -4.83 15.14 2.26
N ILE A 37 -4.18 14.26 3.00
CA ILE A 37 -2.86 13.73 2.70
C ILE A 37 -2.99 12.35 2.05
N GLU A 38 -2.24 12.13 0.98
CA GLU A 38 -2.12 10.81 0.34
C GLU A 38 -0.72 10.22 0.50
N LEU A 39 -0.62 8.89 0.53
CA LEU A 39 0.65 8.19 0.36
C LEU A 39 0.87 7.95 -1.14
N PHE A 40 1.97 8.46 -1.67
CA PHE A 40 2.44 8.14 -3.00
C PHE A 40 3.63 7.17 -2.93
N GLY A 41 3.47 5.99 -3.53
CA GLY A 41 4.53 5.01 -3.72
C GLY A 41 5.33 5.28 -5.01
N GLY A 42 6.63 5.06 -4.97
CA GLY A 42 7.51 5.04 -6.14
C GLY A 42 8.73 4.19 -5.84
N SER A 43 9.45 3.75 -6.88
CA SER A 43 10.53 2.75 -6.74
C SER A 43 11.53 3.11 -5.64
N GLY A 44 11.42 2.44 -4.51
CA GLY A 44 12.37 2.50 -3.39
C GLY A 44 11.92 3.29 -2.16
N THR A 45 11.05 4.29 -2.27
CA THR A 45 10.61 5.12 -1.13
C THR A 45 9.20 5.69 -1.31
N GLY A 46 8.47 5.87 -0.20
CA GLY A 46 7.17 6.53 -0.20
C GLY A 46 7.27 8.01 0.13
N SER A 47 6.27 8.78 -0.26
CA SER A 47 6.12 10.18 0.15
C SER A 47 4.68 10.49 0.54
N LEU A 48 4.51 11.25 1.62
CA LEU A 48 3.23 11.86 1.98
C LEU A 48 3.04 13.12 1.15
N ARG A 49 1.90 13.24 0.46
CA ARG A 49 1.63 14.34 -0.45
C ARG A 49 0.32 15.03 -0.13
N PHE A 50 0.28 16.32 -0.42
CA PHE A 50 -0.90 17.15 -0.23
C PHE A 50 -1.16 17.98 -1.48
N ASP A 51 -2.42 18.04 -1.90
CA ASP A 51 -2.85 18.87 -3.01
C ASP A 51 -3.25 20.25 -2.51
N ASP A 52 -2.41 21.24 -2.80
CA ASP A 52 -2.63 22.65 -2.48
C ASP A 52 -3.25 23.43 -3.66
N GLY A 53 -3.72 22.75 -4.70
CA GLY A 53 -4.35 23.35 -5.88
C GLY A 53 -3.35 23.81 -6.96
N HIS A 54 -2.07 23.44 -6.83
CA HIS A 54 -1.04 23.74 -7.83
C HIS A 54 -0.67 22.52 -8.68
N GLY A 55 0.08 22.72 -9.77
CA GLY A 55 0.35 21.69 -10.79
C GLY A 55 1.13 20.45 -10.32
N ARG A 56 1.68 20.46 -9.09
CA ARG A 56 2.32 19.30 -8.44
C ARG A 56 2.02 19.34 -6.95
N LYS A 57 1.69 18.19 -6.37
CA LYS A 57 1.42 18.04 -4.93
C LYS A 57 2.67 18.30 -4.11
N LEU A 58 2.51 18.94 -2.95
CA LEU A 58 3.58 19.18 -1.98
C LEU A 58 4.05 17.85 -1.39
N VAL A 59 5.37 17.69 -1.22
CA VAL A 59 5.94 16.57 -0.46
C VAL A 59 6.04 17.00 1.00
N LEU A 60 5.20 16.40 1.86
CA LEU A 60 5.15 16.71 3.29
C LEU A 60 6.14 15.88 4.11
N GLY A 61 6.53 14.72 3.60
CA GLY A 61 7.49 13.84 4.26
C GLY A 61 7.77 12.58 3.45
N TYR A 62 8.83 11.89 3.81
CA TYR A 62 9.21 10.61 3.22
C TYR A 62 8.84 9.47 4.17
N VAL A 63 8.37 8.37 3.60
CA VAL A 63 8.07 7.13 4.32
C VAL A 63 9.20 6.14 4.02
N GLU A 64 9.90 5.72 5.07
CA GLU A 64 10.93 4.69 4.98
C GLU A 64 10.30 3.30 4.82
N GLY A 65 10.89 2.49 3.96
CA GLY A 65 10.39 1.17 3.60
C GLY A 65 10.25 1.01 2.08
N HIS A 66 9.94 -0.21 1.65
CA HIS A 66 9.73 -0.51 0.25
C HIS A 66 8.25 -0.30 -0.11
N VAL A 67 8.00 0.64 -1.01
CA VAL A 67 6.67 0.88 -1.58
C VAL A 67 6.79 0.92 -3.10
N ASP A 68 5.71 0.53 -3.76
CA ASP A 68 5.53 0.65 -5.21
C ASP A 68 4.22 1.39 -5.47
N GLY A 69 4.20 2.19 -6.54
CA GLY A 69 3.08 3.01 -6.96
C GLY A 69 2.34 2.43 -8.17
N GLY A 70 2.35 1.10 -8.33
CA GLY A 70 1.68 0.37 -9.42
C GLY A 70 0.22 0.76 -9.65
N ASP A 71 -0.41 0.16 -10.66
CA ASP A 71 -1.77 0.55 -11.05
C ASP A 71 -2.85 -0.01 -10.11
N GLY A 72 -2.47 -0.94 -9.23
CA GLY A 72 -3.33 -1.51 -8.20
C GLY A 72 -4.31 -2.55 -8.73
N SER A 73 -4.14 -2.97 -9.99
CA SER A 73 -4.88 -4.09 -10.55
C SER A 73 -4.33 -5.43 -10.04
N THR A 74 -5.17 -6.46 -10.10
CA THR A 74 -4.77 -7.82 -9.81
C THR A 74 -5.27 -8.78 -10.88
N SER A 75 -4.50 -9.83 -11.13
CA SER A 75 -4.88 -10.91 -12.02
C SER A 75 -4.51 -12.26 -11.42
N THR A 76 -5.36 -13.27 -11.65
CA THR A 76 -5.01 -14.66 -11.33
C THR A 76 -4.15 -15.20 -12.48
N LEU A 77 -2.88 -15.51 -12.19
CA LEU A 77 -1.92 -16.03 -13.16
C LEU A 77 -1.57 -17.50 -12.88
N ASP A 78 -0.62 -18.05 -13.63
CA ASP A 78 -0.21 -19.45 -13.58
C ASP A 78 -0.05 -19.98 -12.14
N GLY A 79 -0.72 -21.10 -11.87
CA GLY A 79 -0.77 -21.73 -10.54
C GLY A 79 -1.98 -21.32 -9.69
N GLY A 80 -2.86 -20.45 -10.19
CA GLY A 80 -4.11 -20.06 -9.49
C GLY A 80 -3.90 -19.01 -8.40
N LEU A 81 -2.75 -18.34 -8.37
CA LEU A 81 -2.40 -17.31 -7.39
C LEU A 81 -2.78 -15.92 -7.91
N GLU A 82 -3.31 -15.09 -7.01
CA GLU A 82 -3.53 -13.67 -7.28
C GLU A 82 -2.21 -12.88 -7.25
N ARG A 83 -1.98 -12.07 -8.27
CA ARG A 83 -0.78 -11.23 -8.44
C ARG A 83 -1.19 -9.79 -8.75
N GLY A 84 -0.47 -8.82 -8.20
CA GLY A 84 -0.70 -7.39 -8.44
C GLY A 84 0.19 -6.80 -9.53
N GLU A 85 -0.28 -5.74 -10.17
CA GLU A 85 0.45 -4.90 -11.16
C GLU A 85 0.63 -3.44 -10.67
#